data_AF-A0A1V5KER1-F1
#
_entry.id   AF-A0A1V5KER1-F1
#
_cell.length_a   1.000
_cell.length_b   1.000
_cell.length_c   1.000
_cell.angle_alpha   90.00
_cell.angle_beta   90.00
_cell.angle_gamma   90.00
#
_symmetry.space_group_name_H-M   'P 1'
#
loop_
_entity.id
_entity.type
_entity.pdbx_description
1 polymer ?
#
loop_
_entity_poly.entity_id
_entity_poly.type
_entity_poly.pdbx_seq_one_letter_code
_entity_poly.pdbx_strand_id
1 'polypeptide(L)'
;MLLAQEFNRDSRSNIPFEQSLYFQWGKTLYEAGSFDDAFAVFADGAYRYPEMKELAQNSRAAYFQALRRHGQQLNWPESRRLVMEMTELALLGPAEMEQQQEILSGWAEYFYRRAERRPLLEVIELMQSAHPEEPRLQEMRRVAERLPE
;
A
#
# COMPACT_ATOMS: atom_id res chain seq x y z
N MET A 1 -20.99 37.80 19.09
CA MET A 1 -19.85 37.06 18.51
C MET A 1 -19.66 35.77 19.32
N LEU A 2 -20.52 34.77 19.10
CA LEU A 2 -20.57 33.51 19.88
C LEU A 2 -20.54 32.25 18.98
N LEU A 3 -20.91 32.39 17.69
CA LEU A 3 -20.99 31.29 16.74
C LEU A 3 -19.61 30.62 16.46
N ALA A 4 -18.55 31.41 16.42
CA ALA A 4 -17.19 30.91 16.16
C ALA A 4 -16.58 30.16 17.37
N GLN A 5 -17.10 30.36 18.58
CA GLN A 5 -16.66 29.63 19.77
C GLN A 5 -17.44 28.32 19.97
N GLU A 6 -18.70 28.24 19.51
CA GLU A 6 -19.46 26.98 19.48
C GLU A 6 -18.92 26.01 18.41
N PHE A 7 -18.59 26.50 17.21
CA PHE A 7 -18.02 25.67 16.14
C PHE A 7 -16.66 25.06 16.52
N ASN A 8 -15.84 25.79 17.28
CA ASN A 8 -14.55 25.30 17.78
C ASN A 8 -14.69 24.33 18.97
N ARG A 9 -15.87 24.26 19.59
CA ARG A 9 -16.19 23.27 20.62
C ARG A 9 -16.71 21.97 20.01
N ASP A 10 -17.38 22.06 18.85
CA ASP A 10 -18.04 20.94 18.18
C ASP A 10 -17.09 20.03 17.36
N SER A 11 -15.97 20.58 16.89
CA SER A 11 -14.95 19.84 16.15
C SER A 11 -14.24 18.76 16.98
N ARG A 12 -14.25 18.86 18.32
CA ARG A 12 -13.75 17.81 19.22
C ARG A 12 -14.83 16.78 19.59
N SER A 13 -16.13 17.12 19.51
CA SER A 13 -17.25 16.19 19.74
C SER A 13 -17.59 15.32 18.52
N ASN A 14 -17.08 15.66 17.34
CA ASN A 14 -17.34 14.90 16.11
C ASN A 14 -16.33 13.79 15.81
N ILE A 15 -15.26 13.65 16.61
CA ILE A 15 -14.23 12.61 16.43
C ILE A 15 -14.83 11.19 16.35
N PRO A 16 -15.76 10.77 17.25
CA PRO A 16 -16.37 9.44 17.14
C PRO A 16 -17.20 9.26 15.87
N PHE A 17 -17.85 10.32 15.39
CA PHE A 17 -18.60 10.31 14.15
C PHE A 17 -17.67 10.19 12.94
N GLU A 18 -16.58 10.96 12.90
CA GLU A 18 -15.59 10.91 11.84
C GLU A 18 -14.88 9.55 11.79
N GLN A 19 -14.44 9.03 12.94
CA GLN A 19 -13.90 7.66 13.06
C GLN A 19 -14.89 6.62 12.53
N SER A 20 -16.17 6.72 12.91
CA SER A 20 -17.22 5.83 12.41
C SER A 20 -17.42 5.97 10.90
N LEU A 21 -17.33 7.20 10.36
CA LEU A 21 -17.44 7.45 8.93
C LEU A 21 -16.31 6.76 8.15
N TYR A 22 -15.05 6.95 8.56
CA TYR A 22 -13.91 6.25 7.95
C TYR A 22 -14.09 4.73 7.99
N PHE A 23 -14.47 4.20 9.15
CA PHE A 23 -14.63 2.76 9.33
C PHE A 23 -15.76 2.18 8.46
N GLN A 24 -16.97 2.76 8.53
CA GLN A 24 -18.14 2.25 7.81
C GLN A 24 -18.03 2.46 6.30
N TRP A 25 -17.50 3.61 5.87
CA TRP A 25 -17.31 3.89 4.46
C TRP A 25 -16.24 3.00 3.84
N GLY A 26 -15.08 2.88 4.48
CA GLY A 26 -14.02 1.98 4.02
C GLY A 26 -14.50 0.52 3.95
N LYS A 27 -15.31 0.09 4.93
CA LYS A 27 -15.89 -1.27 4.94
C LYS A 27 -16.87 -1.48 3.78
N THR A 28 -17.72 -0.50 3.51
CA THR A 28 -18.66 -0.54 2.38
C THR A 28 -17.92 -0.69 1.05
N LEU A 29 -16.84 0.08 0.86
CA LEU A 29 -15.99 -0.01 -0.33
C LEU A 29 -15.28 -1.37 -0.42
N TYR A 30 -14.77 -1.89 0.69
CA TYR A 30 -14.11 -3.19 0.74
C TYR A 30 -15.07 -4.33 0.38
N GLU A 31 -16.30 -4.32 0.91
CA GLU A 31 -17.34 -5.31 0.62
C GLU A 31 -17.82 -5.23 -0.84
N ALA A 32 -17.80 -4.03 -1.45
CA ALA A 32 -18.06 -3.84 -2.87
C ALA A 32 -16.89 -4.27 -3.78
N GLY A 33 -15.74 -4.64 -3.22
CA GLY A 33 -14.53 -5.01 -3.95
C GLY A 33 -13.72 -3.82 -4.48
N SER A 34 -14.06 -2.59 -4.08
CA SER A 34 -13.31 -1.36 -4.40
C SER A 34 -12.11 -1.21 -3.46
N PHE A 35 -11.14 -2.11 -3.59
CA PHE A 35 -10.03 -2.23 -2.63
C PHE A 35 -9.09 -1.03 -2.62
N ASP A 36 -8.82 -0.40 -3.77
CA ASP A 36 -8.00 0.82 -3.85
C ASP A 36 -8.66 1.98 -3.08
N ASP A 37 -9.96 2.20 -3.30
CA ASP A 37 -10.71 3.25 -2.59
C ASP A 37 -10.83 2.94 -1.09
N ALA A 38 -11.08 1.68 -0.75
CA ALA A 38 -11.12 1.24 0.64
C ALA A 38 -9.78 1.48 1.34
N PHE A 39 -8.66 1.15 0.68
CA PHE A 39 -7.32 1.41 1.17
C PHE A 39 -7.10 2.89 1.43
N ALA A 40 -7.45 3.76 0.47
CA ALA A 40 -7.29 5.21 0.59
C ALA A 40 -8.09 5.77 1.80
N VAL A 41 -9.34 5.34 1.98
CA VAL A 41 -10.18 5.77 3.11
C VAL A 41 -9.61 5.29 4.43
N PHE A 42 -9.24 4.01 4.54
CA PHE A 42 -8.69 3.48 5.78
C PHE A 42 -7.30 4.07 6.10
N ALA A 43 -6.47 4.35 5.10
CA ALA A 43 -5.16 4.97 5.27
C ALA A 43 -5.28 6.41 5.78
N ASP A 44 -6.13 7.24 5.18
CA ASP A 44 -6.39 8.61 5.68
C ASP A 44 -6.98 8.57 7.09
N GLY A 45 -7.90 7.64 7.36
CA GLY A 45 -8.45 7.43 8.70
C GLY A 45 -7.38 7.02 9.72
N ALA A 46 -6.49 6.08 9.39
CA ALA A 46 -5.42 5.62 10.27
C ALA A 46 -4.38 6.72 10.54
N TYR A 47 -4.09 7.57 9.55
CA TYR A 47 -3.23 8.73 9.71
C TYR A 47 -3.82 9.76 10.69
N ARG A 48 -5.14 10.01 10.60
CA ARG A 48 -5.84 10.99 11.44
C ARG A 48 -6.15 10.49 12.86
N TYR A 49 -6.44 9.20 13.00
CA TYR A 49 -6.82 8.57 14.27
C TYR A 49 -5.96 7.33 14.55
N PRO A 50 -4.65 7.50 14.81
CA PRO A 50 -3.71 6.38 14.98
C PRO A 50 -4.04 5.47 16.18
N GLU A 51 -4.82 5.96 17.15
CA GLU A 51 -5.32 5.18 18.28
C GLU A 51 -6.37 4.13 17.89
N MET A 52 -7.08 4.32 16.77
CA MET A 52 -8.08 3.39 16.26
C MET A 52 -7.41 2.32 15.38
N LYS A 53 -6.85 1.29 16.05
CA LYS A 53 -6.04 0.24 15.42
C LYS A 53 -6.76 -0.52 14.29
N GLU A 54 -8.08 -0.56 14.35
CA GLU A 54 -8.95 -1.18 13.35
C GLU A 54 -8.78 -0.51 11.97
N LEU A 55 -8.56 0.81 11.90
CA LEU A 55 -8.34 1.51 10.64
C LEU A 55 -7.03 1.08 9.99
N ALA A 56 -5.95 0.98 10.77
CA ALA A 56 -4.67 0.48 10.27
C ALA A 56 -4.76 -0.99 9.82
N GLN A 57 -5.45 -1.84 10.60
CA GLN A 57 -5.68 -3.24 10.23
C GLN A 57 -6.46 -3.36 8.92
N ASN A 58 -7.55 -2.59 8.77
CA ASN A 58 -8.37 -2.62 7.56
C ASN A 58 -7.66 -2.00 6.36
N SER A 59 -6.82 -0.99 6.57
CA SER A 59 -5.94 -0.43 5.53
C SER A 59 -5.00 -1.50 4.98
N ARG A 60 -4.32 -2.27 5.86
CA ARG A 60 -3.48 -3.41 5.45
C ARG A 60 -4.26 -4.47 4.69
N ALA A 61 -5.46 -4.81 5.15
CA ALA A 61 -6.31 -5.80 4.47
C ALA A 61 -6.71 -5.33 3.06
N ALA A 62 -7.19 -4.09 2.92
CA ALA A 62 -7.56 -3.49 1.65
C ALA A 62 -6.34 -3.40 0.70
N TYR A 63 -5.19 -2.99 1.22
CA TYR A 63 -3.92 -2.96 0.51
C TYR A 63 -3.57 -4.31 -0.13
N PHE A 64 -3.56 -5.40 0.64
CA PHE A 64 -3.20 -6.70 0.07
C PHE A 64 -4.22 -7.24 -0.93
N GLN A 65 -5.51 -6.92 -0.76
CA GLN A 65 -6.51 -7.28 -1.76
C GLN A 65 -6.32 -6.50 -3.06
N ALA A 66 -6.09 -5.19 -2.99
CA ALA A 66 -5.80 -4.36 -4.14
C ALA A 66 -4.51 -4.81 -4.84
N LEU A 67 -3.43 -5.04 -4.09
CA LEU A 67 -2.15 -5.48 -4.63
C LEU A 67 -2.27 -6.83 -5.36
N ARG A 68 -2.96 -7.81 -4.77
CA ARG A 68 -3.21 -9.10 -5.43
C ARG A 68 -4.07 -8.96 -6.67
N ARG A 69 -5.10 -8.10 -6.64
CA ARG A 69 -5.96 -7.82 -7.79
C ARG A 69 -5.16 -7.22 -8.94
N HIS A 70 -4.31 -6.23 -8.67
CA HIS A 70 -3.42 -5.64 -9.67
C HIS A 70 -2.42 -6.66 -10.22
N GLY A 71 -1.90 -7.54 -9.36
CA GLY A 71 -1.07 -8.69 -9.77
C GLY A 71 -1.79 -9.64 -10.75
N GLN A 72 -3.03 -10.03 -10.45
CA GLN A 72 -3.85 -10.88 -11.33
C GLN A 72 -4.14 -10.22 -12.68
N GLN A 73 -4.26 -8.89 -12.70
CA GLN A 73 -4.51 -8.09 -13.90
C GLN A 73 -3.23 -7.74 -14.66
N LEU A 74 -2.06 -8.15 -14.17
CA LEU A 74 -0.75 -7.75 -14.68
C LEU A 74 -0.58 -6.21 -14.74
N ASN A 75 -1.17 -5.49 -13.79
CA ASN A 75 -1.10 -4.04 -13.68
C ASN A 75 0.05 -3.61 -12.76
N TRP A 76 1.27 -3.62 -13.31
CA TRP A 76 2.47 -3.20 -12.59
C TRP A 76 2.45 -1.74 -12.13
N PRO A 77 2.06 -0.75 -12.96
CA PRO A 77 2.04 0.64 -12.53
C PRO A 77 1.22 0.88 -11.25
N GLU A 78 0.04 0.26 -11.15
CA GLU A 78 -0.79 0.36 -9.95
C GLU A 78 -0.24 -0.44 -8.78
N SER A 79 0.32 -1.63 -9.02
CA SER A 79 1.01 -2.40 -7.96
C SER A 79 2.16 -1.60 -7.36
N ARG A 80 2.98 -0.97 -8.21
CA ARG A 80 4.10 -0.12 -7.81
C ARG A 80 3.63 1.09 -7.02
N ARG A 81 2.64 1.83 -7.52
CA ARG A 81 2.05 2.99 -6.83
C ARG A 81 1.60 2.60 -5.42
N LEU A 82 0.84 1.51 -5.32
CA LEU A 82 0.27 1.06 -4.06
C LEU A 82 1.35 0.65 -3.04
N VAL A 83 2.41 -0.02 -3.48
CA VAL A 83 3.56 -0.40 -2.64
C VAL A 83 4.30 0.85 -2.11
N MET A 84 4.49 1.86 -2.96
CA MET A 84 5.10 3.12 -2.55
C MET A 84 4.25 3.85 -1.49
N GLU A 85 2.94 3.97 -1.73
CA GLU A 85 2.01 4.59 -0.76
C GLU A 85 2.02 3.84 0.59
N MET A 86 1.98 2.49 0.56
CA MET A 86 2.06 1.70 1.79
C MET A 86 3.39 1.87 2.53
N THR A 87 4.49 2.06 1.79
CA THR A 87 5.82 2.29 2.37
C THR A 87 5.87 3.63 3.09
N GLU A 88 5.30 4.68 2.50
CA GLU A 88 5.21 6.02 3.12
C GLU A 88 4.35 6.02 4.40
N LEU A 89 3.27 5.23 4.42
CA LEU A 89 2.40 5.09 5.58
C LEU A 89 3.04 4.31 6.73
N ALA A 90 4.05 3.48 6.46
CA ALA A 90 4.75 2.65 7.44
C ALA A 90 3.82 1.80 8.33
N LEU A 91 2.72 1.29 7.75
CA LEU A 91 1.70 0.53 8.49
C LEU A 91 1.96 -0.97 8.57
N LEU A 92 2.93 -1.50 7.81
CA LEU A 92 3.22 -2.94 7.74
C LEU A 92 4.06 -3.40 8.93
N GLY A 93 3.66 -4.51 9.56
CA GLY A 93 4.51 -5.25 10.49
C GLY A 93 5.42 -6.23 9.74
N PRO A 94 6.30 -6.95 10.46
CA PRO A 94 7.26 -7.88 9.84
C PRO A 94 6.61 -8.95 8.96
N ALA A 95 5.49 -9.53 9.41
CA ALA A 95 4.77 -10.55 8.64
C ALA A 95 4.14 -9.98 7.36
N GLU A 96 3.58 -8.77 7.42
CA GLU A 96 3.05 -8.11 6.22
C GLU A 96 4.18 -7.66 5.28
N MET A 97 5.33 -7.23 5.80
CA MET A 97 6.51 -6.95 4.97
C MET A 97 6.95 -8.19 4.19
N GLU A 98 7.03 -9.36 4.85
CA GLU A 98 7.36 -10.63 4.20
C GLU A 98 6.35 -10.99 3.09
N GLN A 99 5.06 -10.81 3.37
CA GLN A 99 4.00 -11.02 2.39
C GLN A 99 4.12 -10.08 1.17
N GLN A 100 4.47 -8.82 1.38
CA GLN A 100 4.73 -7.88 0.29
C GLN A 100 5.94 -8.33 -0.55
N GLN A 101 7.02 -8.77 0.10
CA GLN A 101 8.22 -9.25 -0.60
C GLN A 101 7.95 -10.50 -1.43
N GLU A 102 7.08 -11.41 -0.97
CA GLU A 102 6.66 -12.57 -1.76
C GLU A 102 5.97 -12.13 -3.07
N ILE A 103 5.06 -11.15 -2.99
CA ILE A 103 4.37 -10.61 -4.16
C ILE A 103 5.34 -9.91 -5.12
N LEU A 104 6.25 -9.08 -4.59
CA LEU A 104 7.27 -8.39 -5.40
C LEU A 104 8.26 -9.37 -6.04
N SER A 105 8.62 -10.46 -5.37
CA SER A 105 9.45 -11.52 -5.95
C SER A 105 8.81 -12.14 -7.19
N GLY A 106 7.49 -12.35 -7.16
CA GLY A 106 6.72 -12.82 -8.31
C GLY A 106 6.80 -11.86 -9.51
N TRP A 107 6.69 -10.56 -9.24
CA TRP A 107 6.87 -9.51 -10.25
C TRP A 107 8.30 -9.47 -10.82
N ALA A 108 9.31 -9.53 -9.96
CA ALA A 108 10.72 -9.57 -10.37
C ALA A 108 11.01 -10.74 -11.31
N GLU A 109 10.57 -11.95 -10.96
CA GLU A 109 10.69 -13.13 -11.80
C GLU A 109 9.93 -12.98 -13.14
N TYR A 110 8.73 -12.39 -13.10
CA TYR A 110 7.95 -12.11 -14.31
C TYR A 110 8.68 -11.19 -15.29
N PHE A 111 9.20 -10.05 -14.82
CA PHE A 111 9.93 -9.10 -15.67
C PHE A 111 11.28 -9.65 -16.12
N TYR A 112 11.97 -10.39 -15.24
CA TYR A 112 13.23 -11.04 -15.55
C TYR A 112 13.10 -12.01 -16.73
N ARG A 113 12.09 -12.89 -16.72
CA ARG A 113 11.85 -13.85 -17.81
C ARG A 113 11.49 -13.18 -19.13
N ARG A 114 10.88 -12.00 -19.08
CA ARG A 114 10.44 -11.24 -20.26
C ARG A 114 11.48 -10.22 -20.73
N ALA A 115 12.62 -10.13 -20.05
CA ALA A 115 13.64 -9.10 -20.30
C ALA A 115 13.07 -7.67 -20.29
N GLU A 116 12.11 -7.40 -19.41
CA GLU A 116 11.52 -6.07 -19.25
C GLU A 116 12.38 -5.22 -18.31
N ARG A 117 13.37 -4.53 -18.88
CA ARG A 117 14.41 -3.78 -18.14
C ARG A 117 13.87 -2.85 -17.07
N ARG A 118 13.05 -1.88 -17.47
CA ARG A 118 12.58 -0.80 -16.59
C ARG A 118 11.76 -1.33 -15.40
N PRO A 119 10.67 -2.09 -15.59
CA PRO A 119 9.87 -2.57 -14.45
C PRO A 119 10.66 -3.56 -13.58
N LEU A 120 11.61 -4.31 -14.14
CA LEU A 120 12.52 -5.13 -13.34
C LEU A 120 13.40 -4.30 -12.40
N LEU A 121 13.99 -3.21 -12.88
CA LEU A 121 14.79 -2.32 -12.04
C LEU A 121 13.94 -1.65 -10.95
N GLU A 122 12.72 -1.23 -11.30
CA GLU A 122 11.77 -0.62 -10.37
C GLU A 122 11.38 -1.59 -9.24
N VAL A 123 11.05 -2.85 -9.55
CA VAL A 123 10.69 -3.83 -8.50
C VAL A 123 11.89 -4.19 -7.62
N ILE A 124 13.09 -4.32 -8.19
CA ILE A 124 14.30 -4.59 -7.42
C ILE A 124 14.59 -3.45 -6.44
N GLU A 125 14.39 -2.19 -6.84
CA GLU A 125 14.55 -1.04 -5.96
C GLU A 125 13.61 -1.11 -4.75
N LEU A 126 12.34 -1.48 -4.96
CA LEU A 126 11.36 -1.67 -3.88
C LEU A 126 11.70 -2.84 -2.94
N MET A 127 12.38 -3.87 -3.43
CA MET A 127 12.77 -5.03 -2.62
C MET A 127 14.07 -4.78 -1.83
N GLN A 128 15.01 -4.03 -2.40
CA GLN A 128 16.32 -3.77 -1.78
C GLN A 128 16.24 -2.95 -0.50
N SER A 129 15.18 -2.16 -0.30
CA SER A 129 14.96 -1.47 0.99
C SER A 129 14.75 -2.46 2.14
N ALA A 130 14.28 -3.68 1.87
CA ALA A 130 14.09 -4.74 2.86
C ALA A 130 15.27 -5.73 2.89
N HIS A 131 15.83 -6.08 1.73
CA HIS A 131 16.87 -7.12 1.60
C HIS A 131 18.01 -6.69 0.66
N PRO A 132 18.90 -5.78 1.09
CA PRO A 132 19.93 -5.20 0.21
C PRO A 132 21.00 -6.21 -0.24
N GLU A 133 21.19 -7.29 0.52
CA GLU A 133 22.25 -8.28 0.28
C GLU A 133 21.77 -9.55 -0.43
N GLU A 134 20.50 -9.61 -0.88
CA GLU A 134 19.96 -10.82 -1.52
C GLU A 134 20.70 -11.13 -2.84
N PRO A 135 21.45 -12.25 -2.95
CA PRO A 135 22.28 -12.52 -4.12
C PRO A 135 21.48 -12.63 -5.42
N ARG A 136 20.25 -13.17 -5.33
CA ARG A 136 19.35 -13.32 -6.48
C ARG A 136 18.92 -11.97 -7.05
N LEU A 137 18.59 -11.00 -6.20
CA LEU A 137 18.25 -9.64 -6.64
C LEU A 137 19.44 -8.92 -7.26
N GLN A 138 20.64 -9.13 -6.73
CA GLN A 138 21.87 -8.58 -7.31
C GLN A 138 22.16 -9.17 -8.70
N GLU A 139 21.93 -10.47 -8.89
CA GLU A 139 22.02 -11.11 -10.21
C GLU A 139 21.02 -10.51 -11.19
N MET A 140 19.74 -10.44 -10.82
CA MET A 140 18.69 -9.86 -11.66
C MET A 140 19.00 -8.41 -12.05
N ARG A 141 19.49 -7.61 -11.11
CA ARG A 141 19.90 -6.22 -11.36
C ARG A 141 21.01 -6.13 -12.40
N ARG A 142 22.07 -6.92 -12.25
CA ARG A 142 23.19 -6.96 -13.21
C ARG A 142 22.74 -7.38 -14.60
N VAL A 143 21.77 -8.29 -14.70
CA VAL A 143 21.19 -8.69 -15.99
C VAL A 143 20.36 -7.54 -16.58
N ALA A 144 19.48 -6.92 -15.78
CA ALA A 144 18.64 -5.81 -16.21
C ALA A 144 19.45 -4.62 -16.74
N GLU A 145 20.56 -4.28 -16.08
CA GLU A 145 21.46 -3.19 -16.47
C GLU A 145 22.13 -3.40 -17.85
N ARG A 146 22.20 -4.64 -18.34
CA ARG A 146 22.75 -5.00 -19.66
C ARG A 146 21.70 -5.03 -20.77
N LEU A 147 20.42 -4.97 -20.43
CA LEU A 147 19.34 -4.92 -21.42
C LEU A 147 19.31 -3.52 -22.09
N PRO A 148 18.93 -3.44 -23.37
CA PRO A 148 18.70 -2.16 -24.03
C PRO A 148 17.50 -1.42 -23.41
N GLU A 149 17.43 -0.11 -23.65
CA GLU A 149 16.28 0.73 -23.29
C GLU A 149 15.01 0.44 -24.07
#